data_AF-A0A0P9CXZ1-F1
#
_entry.id   AF-A0A0P9CXZ1-F1
#
_cell.length_a   1.000
_cell.length_b   1.000
_cell.length_c   1.000
_cell.angle_alpha   90.00
_cell.angle_beta   90.00
_cell.angle_gamma   90.00
#
_symmetry.space_group_name_H-M   'P 1'
#
loop_
_entity.id
_entity.type
_entity.pdbx_description
1 polymer ?
#
loop_
_entity_poly.entity_id
_entity_poly.type
_entity_poly.pdbx_seq_one_letter_code
_entity_poly.pdbx_strand_id
1 'polypeptide(L)'
;VEVHGARYRGSAWFSNPLEADTNRDGRPDGNEWFVDANGDGAPDTAGDGAPIMRDTDGDGTPDLFDTDDDNDGVPDRLDLAATVSTGQLGAPAAGDFSATTPFSMTVANAAPGQTVFVDFQLRPRNLDHLWFAYNVLDWPTDRQGQIQDADGRTFADQPRSPGAPPAAPNDGYGDMKLLPMLEIRIRGDTSLPPPRALTPYNIFTSTLTLDGTPKTAAIGTVAYVPLQIVSDDQS
;
A
#
# COMPACT_ATOMS: atom_id res chain seq x y z
N VAL A 1 28.15 -4.02 9.77
CA VAL A 1 28.89 -4.66 10.88
C VAL A 1 28.78 -6.15 10.64
N GLU A 2 29.88 -6.89 10.73
CA GLU A 2 29.96 -8.33 10.44
C GLU A 2 29.17 -9.14 11.48
N VAL A 3 28.15 -9.90 11.04
CA VAL A 3 27.38 -10.77 11.94
C VAL A 3 28.02 -12.13 12.05
N HIS A 4 28.84 -12.32 13.10
CA HIS A 4 29.24 -13.67 13.48
C HIS A 4 27.97 -14.50 13.80
N GLY A 5 27.88 -15.69 13.22
CA GLY A 5 26.71 -16.55 13.34
C GLY A 5 26.29 -16.78 14.80
N ALA A 6 24.99 -16.69 15.04
CA ALA A 6 24.39 -16.77 16.37
C ALA A 6 23.47 -17.99 16.49
N ARG A 7 23.24 -18.43 17.72
CA ARG A 7 22.27 -19.49 18.03
C ARG A 7 20.98 -18.85 18.52
N TYR A 8 19.86 -19.20 17.91
CA TYR A 8 18.53 -18.75 18.33
C TYR A 8 17.53 -19.91 18.25
N ARG A 9 16.75 -20.08 19.32
CA ARG A 9 15.79 -21.18 19.51
C ARG A 9 16.34 -22.58 19.14
N GLY A 10 17.63 -22.81 19.34
CA GLY A 10 18.31 -24.09 19.05
C GLY A 10 18.82 -24.26 17.61
N SER A 11 18.53 -23.30 16.72
CA SER A 11 19.06 -23.23 15.37
C SER A 11 20.30 -22.33 15.31
N ALA A 12 21.23 -22.64 14.41
CA ALA A 12 22.39 -21.79 14.14
C ALA A 12 22.14 -21.02 12.85
N TRP A 13 22.32 -19.70 12.90
CA TRP A 13 22.07 -18.77 11.81
C TRP A 13 23.37 -18.07 11.43
N PHE A 14 23.60 -17.85 10.14
CA PHE A 14 24.85 -17.29 9.63
C PHE A 14 24.53 -16.27 8.55
N SER A 15 24.91 -15.01 8.75
CA SER A 15 24.78 -13.99 7.72
C SER A 15 25.81 -14.18 6.62
N ASN A 16 25.59 -13.55 5.47
CA ASN A 16 26.56 -13.54 4.38
C ASN A 16 27.50 -12.34 4.53
N PRO A 17 28.78 -12.51 4.89
CA PRO A 17 29.70 -11.39 5.12
C PRO A 17 30.03 -10.59 3.85
N LEU A 18 29.64 -11.08 2.67
CA LEU A 18 29.80 -10.40 1.39
C LEU A 18 28.54 -9.63 0.96
N GLU A 19 27.45 -9.74 1.71
CA GLU A 19 26.19 -9.04 1.44
C GLU A 19 25.85 -8.15 2.66
N ALA A 20 25.35 -6.95 2.39
CA ALA A 20 24.94 -6.02 3.45
C ALA A 20 23.48 -6.23 3.90
N ASP A 21 22.77 -7.09 3.17
CA ASP A 21 21.35 -7.44 3.24
C ASP A 21 21.31 -8.93 2.81
N THR A 22 21.32 -9.83 3.79
CA THR A 22 21.53 -11.27 3.64
C THR A 22 20.28 -11.97 3.08
N ASN A 23 19.11 -11.59 3.57
CA ASN A 23 17.79 -12.08 3.17
C ASN A 23 17.29 -11.41 1.86
N ARG A 24 17.88 -10.28 1.47
CA ARG A 24 17.57 -9.50 0.24
C ARG A 24 16.14 -8.98 0.23
N ASP A 25 15.65 -8.61 1.40
CA ASP A 25 14.32 -8.05 1.60
C ASP A 25 14.37 -6.51 1.64
N GLY A 26 15.48 -5.89 1.23
CA GLY A 26 15.62 -4.45 1.17
C GLY A 26 15.96 -3.78 2.50
N ARG A 27 16.10 -4.55 3.57
CA ARG A 27 16.59 -4.07 4.86
C ARG A 27 18.04 -4.52 5.06
N PRO A 28 18.94 -3.62 5.49
CA PRO A 28 20.31 -4.01 5.75
C PRO A 28 20.42 -4.79 7.06
N ASP A 29 21.22 -5.87 7.09
CA ASP A 29 21.54 -6.72 8.24
C ASP A 29 21.74 -5.94 9.56
N GLY A 30 22.38 -4.77 9.48
CA GLY A 30 22.65 -3.91 10.64
C GLY A 30 21.41 -3.35 11.33
N ASN A 31 20.27 -3.28 10.64
CA ASN A 31 18.99 -2.83 11.17
C ASN A 31 18.17 -3.97 11.78
N GLU A 32 18.49 -5.21 11.44
CA GLU A 32 17.68 -6.39 11.77
C GLU A 32 18.37 -7.34 12.77
N TRP A 33 19.69 -7.26 12.92
CA TRP A 33 20.44 -8.23 13.72
C TRP A 33 19.90 -8.38 15.15
N PHE A 34 19.98 -7.33 15.98
CA PHE A 34 19.86 -7.47 17.44
C PHE A 34 18.91 -6.48 18.09
N VAL A 35 18.52 -6.83 19.30
CA VAL A 35 17.81 -5.96 20.22
C VAL A 35 18.81 -5.09 21.00
N ASP A 36 18.63 -3.78 20.94
CA ASP A 36 19.32 -2.76 21.75
C ASP A 36 18.26 -1.96 22.51
N ALA A 37 17.67 -2.57 23.54
CA ALA A 37 16.58 -1.94 24.28
C ALA A 37 17.05 -0.76 25.13
N ASN A 38 18.33 -0.72 25.50
CA ASN A 38 18.90 0.32 26.37
C ASN A 38 19.55 1.48 25.58
N GLY A 39 19.75 1.32 24.28
CA GLY A 39 20.28 2.33 23.37
C GLY A 39 21.78 2.61 23.55
N ASP A 40 22.55 1.65 24.09
CA ASP A 40 23.98 1.81 24.34
C ASP A 40 24.87 1.43 23.14
N GLY A 41 24.25 0.94 22.06
CA GLY A 41 24.92 0.52 20.83
C GLY A 41 25.55 -0.87 20.91
N ALA A 42 25.35 -1.62 21.99
CA ALA A 42 25.73 -3.01 22.13
C ALA A 42 24.48 -3.92 22.11
N PRO A 43 24.62 -5.18 21.65
CA PRO A 43 23.53 -6.13 21.73
C PRO A 43 23.16 -6.46 23.17
N ASP A 44 21.86 -6.44 23.45
CA ASP A 44 21.33 -7.09 24.65
C ASP A 44 21.67 -8.58 24.60
N THR A 45 22.03 -9.15 25.75
CA THR A 45 22.47 -10.55 25.84
C THR A 45 21.52 -11.37 26.70
N ALA A 46 21.34 -12.63 26.30
CA ALA A 46 20.63 -13.62 27.11
C ALA A 46 21.47 -14.01 28.34
N GLY A 47 20.87 -14.79 29.25
CA GLY A 47 21.55 -15.22 30.49
C GLY A 47 22.81 -16.09 30.29
N ASP A 48 23.04 -16.58 29.09
CA ASP A 48 24.25 -17.31 28.68
C ASP A 48 25.30 -16.42 27.98
N GLY A 49 25.04 -15.11 27.87
CA GLY A 49 25.92 -14.14 27.24
C GLY A 49 25.84 -14.08 25.70
N ALA A 50 24.96 -14.86 25.06
CA ALA A 50 24.73 -14.76 23.63
C ALA A 50 23.88 -13.51 23.29
N PRO A 51 24.15 -12.80 22.17
CA PRO A 51 23.28 -11.73 21.70
C PRO A 51 21.84 -12.21 21.48
N ILE A 52 20.87 -11.39 21.89
CA ILE A 52 19.46 -11.60 21.57
C ILE A 52 19.25 -11.12 20.14
N MET A 53 18.92 -12.07 19.26
CA MET A 53 18.51 -11.72 17.90
C MET A 53 17.11 -11.12 17.93
N ARG A 54 16.90 -10.13 17.06
CA ARG A 54 15.57 -9.56 16.83
C ARG A 54 14.71 -10.59 16.11
N ASP A 55 13.46 -10.68 16.53
CA ASP A 55 12.41 -11.58 16.02
C ASP A 55 11.09 -10.84 16.29
N THR A 56 10.73 -9.95 15.37
CA THR A 56 9.73 -8.89 15.55
C THR A 56 8.31 -9.46 15.66
N ASP A 57 7.97 -10.48 14.88
CA ASP A 57 6.69 -11.19 14.93
C ASP A 57 6.68 -12.37 15.93
N GLY A 58 7.85 -12.85 16.35
CA GLY A 58 8.02 -13.93 17.31
C GLY A 58 7.90 -15.33 16.71
N ASP A 59 7.87 -15.50 15.39
CA ASP A 59 7.65 -16.78 14.72
C ASP A 59 8.83 -17.75 14.87
N GLY A 60 10.01 -17.24 15.25
CA GLY A 60 11.22 -18.00 15.47
C GLY A 60 12.27 -17.89 14.38
N THR A 61 11.97 -17.17 13.31
CA THR A 61 12.90 -16.66 12.30
C THR A 61 13.38 -15.29 12.76
N PRO A 62 14.68 -15.08 12.97
CA PRO A 62 15.17 -13.75 13.30
C PRO A 62 15.03 -12.82 12.10
N ASP A 63 14.69 -11.54 12.31
CA ASP A 63 14.44 -10.52 11.28
C ASP A 63 15.48 -10.55 10.14
N LEU A 64 16.77 -10.65 10.48
CA LEU A 64 17.88 -10.73 9.50
C LEU A 64 17.80 -11.89 8.49
N PHE A 65 16.93 -12.87 8.75
CA PHE A 65 16.67 -14.04 7.93
C PHE A 65 15.18 -14.22 7.61
N ASP A 66 14.32 -13.32 8.06
CA ASP A 66 12.92 -13.21 7.67
C ASP A 66 12.83 -12.36 6.39
N THR A 67 11.69 -12.36 5.71
CA THR A 67 11.44 -11.43 4.58
C THR A 67 10.13 -10.66 4.77
N ASP A 68 9.46 -10.89 5.90
CA ASP A 68 8.25 -10.24 6.38
C ASP A 68 8.31 -10.20 7.92
N ASP A 69 9.20 -9.34 8.44
CA ASP A 69 9.56 -9.17 9.87
C ASP A 69 8.37 -9.10 10.85
N ASP A 70 7.21 -8.61 10.40
CA ASP A 70 6.01 -8.47 11.22
C ASP A 70 4.83 -9.36 10.79
N ASN A 71 5.06 -10.18 9.75
CA ASN A 71 4.18 -11.23 9.25
C ASN A 71 2.75 -10.74 9.01
N ASP A 72 2.67 -9.51 8.54
CA ASP A 72 1.42 -8.90 8.12
C ASP A 72 1.06 -9.36 6.70
N GLY A 73 2.03 -9.91 5.96
CA GLY A 73 1.93 -10.46 4.60
C GLY A 73 2.40 -9.48 3.52
N VAL A 74 2.97 -8.33 3.87
CA VAL A 74 3.64 -7.41 2.94
C VAL A 74 5.14 -7.64 3.13
N PRO A 75 5.87 -8.10 2.11
CA PRO A 75 7.31 -8.30 2.24
C PRO A 75 8.03 -6.99 2.59
N ASP A 76 9.08 -7.07 3.40
CA ASP A 76 9.77 -5.91 3.97
C ASP A 76 10.23 -4.89 2.92
N ARG A 77 10.69 -5.35 1.74
CA ARG A 77 11.12 -4.46 0.63
C ARG A 77 9.99 -3.59 0.08
N LEU A 78 8.74 -3.98 0.32
CA LEU A 78 7.55 -3.26 -0.11
C LEU A 78 6.83 -2.59 1.06
N ASP A 79 7.16 -2.89 2.32
CA ASP A 79 6.43 -2.39 3.48
C ASP A 79 7.01 -1.06 4.00
N LEU A 80 6.15 -0.04 4.11
CA LEU A 80 6.50 1.23 4.75
C LEU A 80 6.59 1.12 6.29
N ALA A 81 6.05 0.03 6.86
CA ALA A 81 5.92 -0.22 8.28
C ALA A 81 6.37 -1.64 8.67
N ALA A 82 7.42 -2.15 8.01
CA ALA A 82 8.06 -3.47 8.11
C ALA A 82 8.45 -4.00 9.53
N THR A 83 8.02 -3.39 10.63
CA THR A 83 8.22 -3.95 11.99
C THR A 83 6.95 -3.83 12.84
N VAL A 84 5.83 -3.45 12.23
CA VAL A 84 4.59 -3.10 12.92
C VAL A 84 3.43 -3.67 12.13
N SER A 85 3.03 -4.88 12.50
CA SER A 85 1.92 -5.58 11.85
C SER A 85 0.67 -4.70 11.73
N THR A 86 0.28 -4.39 10.50
CA THR A 86 -0.88 -3.51 10.22
C THR A 86 -2.15 -4.28 9.83
N GLY A 87 -2.06 -5.61 9.71
CA GLY A 87 -3.17 -6.49 9.38
C GLY A 87 -2.69 -7.90 9.02
N GLN A 88 -3.60 -8.78 8.58
CA GLN A 88 -3.24 -10.11 8.07
C GLN A 88 -4.10 -10.46 6.84
N LEU A 89 -3.50 -11.16 5.88
CA LEU A 89 -4.21 -11.73 4.72
C LEU A 89 -5.28 -12.75 5.17
N GLY A 90 -6.35 -12.94 4.39
CA GLY A 90 -7.30 -14.06 4.62
C GLY A 90 -8.78 -13.67 4.78
N ALA A 91 -9.48 -14.11 5.83
CA ALA A 91 -10.93 -13.89 6.05
C ALA A 91 -11.26 -12.71 7.00
N PRO A 92 -12.30 -11.87 6.73
CA PRO A 92 -12.54 -10.58 7.38
C PRO A 92 -12.26 -10.56 8.89
N ALA A 93 -11.38 -9.66 9.32
CA ALA A 93 -10.93 -9.54 10.70
C ALA A 93 -11.46 -8.25 11.34
N ALA A 94 -11.55 -8.25 12.67
CA ALA A 94 -11.82 -7.04 13.41
C ALA A 94 -10.62 -6.08 13.27
N GLY A 95 -10.76 -5.05 12.43
CA GLY A 95 -9.67 -4.11 12.13
C GLY A 95 -9.69 -3.59 10.68
N ASP A 96 -10.30 -4.34 9.76
CA ASP A 96 -10.38 -3.96 8.35
C ASP A 96 -11.10 -2.62 8.15
N PHE A 97 -10.51 -1.75 7.33
CA PHE A 97 -11.17 -0.53 6.87
C PHE A 97 -12.12 -0.82 5.72
N SER A 98 -13.32 -0.25 5.81
CA SER A 98 -14.37 -0.38 4.79
C SER A 98 -15.16 0.91 4.63
N ALA A 99 -16.10 0.93 3.69
CA ALA A 99 -17.00 2.07 3.53
C ALA A 99 -17.86 2.37 4.78
N THR A 100 -18.16 1.35 5.61
CA THR A 100 -18.92 1.51 6.87
C THR A 100 -18.02 1.62 8.09
N THR A 101 -16.75 1.24 7.98
CA THR A 101 -15.71 1.36 9.01
C THR A 101 -14.48 2.07 8.45
N PRO A 102 -14.58 3.37 8.08
CA PRO A 102 -13.48 4.07 7.41
C PRO A 102 -12.33 4.38 8.37
N PHE A 103 -11.10 4.33 7.87
CA PHE A 103 -9.95 4.90 8.57
C PHE A 103 -10.20 6.40 8.82
N SER A 104 -9.90 6.85 10.04
CA SER A 104 -10.07 8.24 10.45
C SER A 104 -8.84 8.72 11.22
N MET A 105 -8.28 9.85 10.81
CA MET A 105 -7.17 10.50 11.48
C MET A 105 -7.48 11.97 11.74
N THR A 106 -6.89 12.52 12.81
CA THR A 106 -6.94 13.97 13.10
C THR A 106 -5.51 14.48 13.22
N VAL A 107 -5.16 15.48 12.42
CA VAL A 107 -3.89 16.19 12.55
C VAL A 107 -4.14 17.41 13.45
N ALA A 108 -3.58 17.39 14.65
CA ALA A 108 -3.69 18.50 15.60
C ALA A 108 -2.50 19.46 15.45
N ASN A 109 -2.71 20.73 15.82
CA ASN A 109 -1.67 21.75 15.93
C ASN A 109 -0.91 22.10 14.64
N ALA A 110 -1.50 21.87 13.45
CA ALA A 110 -0.93 22.37 12.20
C ALA A 110 -1.02 23.91 12.16
N ALA A 111 0.11 24.58 11.90
CA ALA A 111 0.15 26.03 11.78
C ALA A 111 -0.42 26.50 10.43
N PRO A 112 -1.04 27.71 10.35
CA PRO A 112 -1.47 28.26 9.07
C PRO A 112 -0.32 28.33 8.05
N GLY A 113 -0.54 27.81 6.85
CA GLY A 113 0.46 27.76 5.78
C GLY A 113 1.49 26.62 5.90
N GLN A 114 1.43 25.80 6.96
CA GLN A 114 2.25 24.59 7.06
C GLN A 114 1.71 23.50 6.14
N THR A 115 2.55 22.98 5.26
CA THR A 115 2.21 21.80 4.46
C THR A 115 2.35 20.55 5.32
N VAL A 116 1.31 19.72 5.31
CA VAL A 116 1.32 18.39 5.92
C VAL A 116 1.38 17.37 4.80
N PHE A 117 2.35 16.45 4.90
CA PHE A 117 2.46 15.30 4.01
C PHE A 117 1.90 14.08 4.73
N VAL A 118 1.13 13.27 4.00
CA VAL A 118 0.58 12.01 4.49
C VAL A 118 0.73 11.00 3.37
N ASP A 119 1.44 9.92 3.66
CA ASP A 119 1.61 8.81 2.75
C ASP A 119 0.69 7.67 3.19
N PHE A 120 0.05 7.03 2.23
CA PHE A 120 -0.82 5.89 2.45
C PHE A 120 -0.29 4.70 1.67
N GLN A 121 0.00 3.61 2.38
CA GLN A 121 0.08 2.29 1.80
C GLN A 121 -1.20 1.54 2.15
N LEU A 122 -1.77 0.88 1.15
CA LEU A 122 -3.01 0.13 1.27
C LEU A 122 -2.83 -1.21 0.59
N ARG A 123 -3.35 -2.27 1.22
CA ARG A 123 -3.39 -3.59 0.63
C ARG A 123 -4.82 -4.14 0.70
N PRO A 124 -5.39 -4.60 -0.42
CA PRO A 124 -6.66 -5.29 -0.38
C PRO A 124 -6.50 -6.66 0.26
N ARG A 125 -7.52 -7.09 0.99
CA ARG A 125 -7.56 -8.40 1.62
C ARG A 125 -7.47 -9.56 0.62
N ASN A 126 -8.13 -9.40 -0.52
CA ASN A 126 -8.02 -10.30 -1.65
C ASN A 126 -7.10 -9.67 -2.69
N LEU A 127 -5.91 -10.23 -2.85
CA LEU A 127 -4.91 -9.76 -3.81
C LEU A 127 -5.40 -9.90 -5.26
N ASP A 128 -6.29 -10.87 -5.54
CA ASP A 128 -6.90 -11.04 -6.87
C ASP A 128 -7.67 -9.78 -7.32
N HIS A 129 -8.09 -8.91 -6.39
CA HIS A 129 -8.75 -7.67 -6.77
C HIS A 129 -7.80 -6.67 -7.44
N LEU A 130 -6.49 -6.77 -7.21
CA LEU A 130 -5.50 -5.95 -7.93
C LEU A 130 -5.44 -6.33 -9.41
N TRP A 131 -5.77 -7.57 -9.76
CA TRP A 131 -5.86 -8.03 -11.15
C TRP A 131 -6.80 -7.16 -11.97
N PHE A 132 -7.93 -6.71 -11.41
CA PHE A 132 -8.90 -5.88 -12.13
C PHE A 132 -8.29 -4.59 -12.69
N ALA A 133 -7.28 -4.04 -12.03
CA ALA A 133 -6.63 -2.82 -12.46
C ALA A 133 -5.66 -3.00 -13.63
N TYR A 134 -5.19 -4.23 -13.86
CA TYR A 134 -4.30 -4.58 -14.96
C TYR A 134 -5.02 -5.07 -16.22
N ASN A 135 -6.35 -5.23 -16.15
CA ASN A 135 -7.12 -5.83 -17.22
C ASN A 135 -7.98 -4.84 -17.99
N VAL A 136 -8.17 -5.18 -19.26
CA VAL A 136 -9.26 -4.65 -20.07
C VAL A 136 -10.45 -5.56 -19.85
N LEU A 137 -11.55 -4.98 -19.41
CA LEU A 137 -12.79 -5.68 -19.11
C LEU A 137 -13.85 -5.27 -20.12
N ASP A 138 -14.73 -6.22 -20.46
CA ASP A 138 -15.88 -5.97 -21.32
C ASP A 138 -17.08 -5.61 -20.45
N TRP A 139 -17.77 -4.52 -20.76
CA TRP A 139 -19.01 -4.19 -20.05
C TRP A 139 -20.02 -5.34 -20.24
N PRO A 140 -20.63 -5.88 -19.16
CA PRO A 140 -21.56 -6.98 -19.29
C PRO A 140 -22.75 -6.56 -20.15
N THR A 141 -23.33 -7.50 -20.92
CA THR A 141 -24.52 -7.23 -21.73
C THR A 141 -25.76 -7.07 -20.84
N ASP A 142 -25.87 -5.91 -20.20
CA ASP A 142 -26.94 -5.53 -19.29
C ASP A 142 -27.85 -4.48 -19.93
N ARG A 143 -29.14 -4.78 -20.03
CA ARG A 143 -30.18 -3.87 -20.55
C ARG A 143 -31.03 -3.23 -19.45
N GLN A 144 -30.78 -3.59 -18.19
CA GLN A 144 -31.49 -3.10 -17.01
C GLN A 144 -30.63 -2.12 -16.19
N GLY A 145 -29.32 -2.13 -16.41
CA GLY A 145 -28.35 -1.21 -15.81
C GLY A 145 -28.49 0.23 -16.29
N GLN A 146 -27.97 1.15 -15.46
CA GLN A 146 -27.91 2.58 -15.74
C GLN A 146 -26.83 2.95 -16.78
N ILE A 147 -25.88 2.05 -17.01
CA ILE A 147 -24.84 2.14 -18.03
C ILE A 147 -25.00 0.90 -18.91
N GLN A 148 -24.99 1.12 -20.22
CA GLN A 148 -25.13 0.08 -21.23
C GLN A 148 -24.07 0.33 -22.30
N ASP A 149 -23.37 -0.73 -22.69
CA ASP A 149 -22.61 -0.69 -23.93
C ASP A 149 -23.61 -0.65 -25.10
N ALA A 150 -23.54 0.45 -25.85
CA ALA A 150 -24.47 0.76 -26.92
C ALA A 150 -23.87 0.53 -28.32
N ASP A 151 -22.55 0.43 -28.43
CA ASP A 151 -21.87 0.37 -29.74
C ASP A 151 -21.01 -0.87 -29.95
N GLY A 152 -20.80 -1.69 -28.91
CA GLY A 152 -20.06 -2.95 -29.02
C GLY A 152 -18.59 -2.74 -29.36
N ARG A 153 -18.07 -1.52 -29.18
CA ARG A 153 -16.68 -1.18 -29.48
C ARG A 153 -15.81 -1.45 -28.28
N THR A 154 -14.54 -1.71 -28.56
CA THR A 154 -13.51 -1.95 -27.55
C THR A 154 -12.45 -0.84 -27.60
N PHE A 155 -11.48 -0.86 -26.69
CA PHE A 155 -10.32 0.03 -26.79
C PHE A 155 -9.52 -0.18 -28.10
N ALA A 156 -9.61 -1.36 -28.73
CA ALA A 156 -8.99 -1.60 -30.01
C ALA A 156 -9.52 -0.65 -31.11
N ASP A 157 -10.78 -0.24 -31.01
CA ASP A 157 -11.49 0.59 -31.98
C ASP A 157 -11.28 2.10 -31.75
N GLN A 158 -10.61 2.50 -30.66
CA GLN A 158 -10.36 3.92 -30.40
C GLN A 158 -9.50 4.55 -31.50
N PRO A 159 -9.87 5.75 -31.99
CA PRO A 159 -9.06 6.49 -32.95
C PRO A 159 -7.67 6.77 -32.37
N ARG A 160 -6.63 6.35 -33.08
CA ARG A 160 -5.24 6.54 -32.65
C ARG A 160 -4.61 7.71 -33.41
N SER A 161 -3.85 8.54 -32.69
CA SER A 161 -3.06 9.61 -33.30
C SER A 161 -2.02 9.04 -34.28
N PRO A 162 -1.68 9.74 -35.37
CA PRO A 162 -0.62 9.32 -36.28
C PRO A 162 0.70 9.10 -35.51
N GLY A 163 1.28 7.90 -35.63
CA GLY A 163 2.51 7.52 -34.92
C GLY A 163 2.32 6.97 -33.50
N ALA A 164 1.08 6.83 -33.01
CA ALA A 164 0.81 6.12 -31.78
C ALA A 164 1.23 4.63 -31.87
N PRO A 165 1.64 4.01 -30.75
CA PRO A 165 1.91 2.57 -30.72
C PRO A 165 0.66 1.77 -31.13
N PRO A 166 0.84 0.54 -31.66
CA PRO A 166 -0.28 -0.34 -31.98
C PRO A 166 -1.10 -0.65 -30.72
N ALA A 167 -2.35 -1.09 -30.92
CA ALA A 167 -3.21 -1.57 -29.84
C ALA A 167 -2.46 -2.58 -28.97
N ALA A 168 -2.64 -2.50 -27.65
CA ALA A 168 -2.15 -3.55 -26.77
C ALA A 168 -2.90 -4.85 -27.08
N PRO A 169 -2.28 -6.04 -26.90
CA PRO A 169 -2.94 -7.32 -27.19
C PRO A 169 -4.29 -7.52 -26.49
N ASN A 170 -4.48 -6.91 -25.32
CA ASN A 170 -5.72 -6.98 -24.54
C ASN A 170 -6.73 -5.86 -24.83
N ASP A 171 -6.40 -4.85 -25.64
CA ASP A 171 -7.33 -3.74 -25.93
C ASP A 171 -8.59 -4.21 -26.68
N GLY A 172 -8.58 -5.38 -27.30
CA GLY A 172 -9.74 -6.01 -27.95
C GLY A 172 -10.64 -6.80 -27.00
N TYR A 173 -10.29 -6.89 -25.71
CA TYR A 173 -11.08 -7.66 -24.73
C TYR A 173 -12.21 -6.87 -24.08
N GLY A 174 -12.36 -5.59 -24.41
CA GLY A 174 -13.44 -4.77 -23.87
C GLY A 174 -13.16 -3.27 -23.93
N ASP A 175 -14.01 -2.53 -23.23
CA ASP A 175 -14.13 -1.07 -23.26
C ASP A 175 -14.00 -0.44 -21.87
N MET A 176 -13.73 -1.25 -20.84
CA MET A 176 -13.52 -0.81 -19.48
C MET A 176 -12.09 -1.05 -18.99
N LYS A 177 -11.56 -0.09 -18.24
CA LYS A 177 -10.39 -0.25 -17.37
C LYS A 177 -10.75 0.28 -16.00
N LEU A 178 -10.40 -0.45 -14.95
CA LEU A 178 -10.62 -0.02 -13.57
C LEU A 178 -9.33 0.60 -13.03
N LEU A 179 -9.46 1.79 -12.44
CA LEU A 179 -8.37 2.48 -11.78
C LEU A 179 -8.66 2.48 -10.28
N PRO A 180 -7.82 1.88 -9.44
CA PRO A 180 -8.02 1.96 -8.00
C PRO A 180 -7.82 3.41 -7.55
N MET A 181 -8.75 3.90 -6.74
CA MET A 181 -8.73 5.26 -6.22
C MET A 181 -8.95 5.26 -4.71
N LEU A 182 -8.24 6.14 -4.02
CA LEU A 182 -8.48 6.47 -2.63
C LEU A 182 -9.41 7.68 -2.54
N GLU A 183 -10.54 7.51 -1.85
CA GLU A 183 -11.44 8.59 -1.49
C GLU A 183 -11.04 9.17 -0.12
N ILE A 184 -10.67 10.45 -0.09
CA ILE A 184 -10.28 11.17 1.12
C ILE A 184 -11.35 12.21 1.44
N ARG A 185 -12.01 12.07 2.58
CA ARG A 185 -13.02 13.03 3.07
C ARG A 185 -12.41 13.95 4.11
N ILE A 186 -12.34 15.24 3.79
CA ILE A 186 -11.77 16.28 4.65
C ILE A 186 -12.91 17.19 5.10
N ARG A 187 -13.11 17.31 6.42
CA ARG A 187 -14.15 18.17 6.99
C ARG A 187 -13.63 19.58 7.28
N GLY A 188 -14.50 20.57 7.17
CA GLY A 188 -14.18 21.98 7.39
C GLY A 188 -13.56 22.66 6.17
N ASP A 189 -12.98 23.84 6.38
CA ASP A 189 -12.28 24.58 5.33
C ASP A 189 -10.99 23.84 4.96
N THR A 190 -10.83 23.50 3.69
CA THR A 190 -9.67 22.75 3.21
C THR A 190 -8.74 23.67 2.42
N SER A 191 -7.44 23.58 2.70
CA SER A 191 -6.39 24.26 1.93
C SER A 191 -5.70 23.28 0.98
N LEU A 192 -6.49 22.50 0.23
CA LEU A 192 -5.93 21.67 -0.84
C LEU A 192 -5.26 22.55 -1.90
N PRO A 193 -4.22 22.06 -2.59
CA PRO A 193 -3.68 22.73 -3.76
C PRO A 193 -4.79 23.05 -4.78
N PRO A 194 -4.69 24.17 -5.51
CA PRO A 194 -5.72 24.53 -6.49
C PRO A 194 -5.84 23.44 -7.56
N PRO A 195 -7.02 23.26 -8.20
CA PRO A 195 -7.25 22.15 -9.15
C PRO A 195 -6.18 22.00 -10.23
N ARG A 196 -5.63 23.11 -10.75
CA ARG A 196 -4.53 23.11 -11.73
C ARG A 196 -3.25 22.40 -11.28
N ALA A 197 -3.00 22.34 -9.97
CA ALA A 197 -1.87 21.63 -9.38
C ALA A 197 -2.18 20.14 -9.14
N LEU A 198 -3.46 19.77 -9.11
CA LEU A 198 -3.96 18.42 -8.87
C LEU A 198 -4.22 17.65 -10.18
N THR A 199 -4.65 18.34 -11.25
CA THR A 199 -4.96 17.76 -12.56
C THR A 199 -3.82 16.94 -13.16
N PRO A 200 -2.54 17.34 -13.09
CA PRO A 200 -1.42 16.54 -13.63
C PRO A 200 -1.26 15.18 -12.95
N TYR A 201 -1.80 15.02 -11.74
CA TYR A 201 -1.76 13.78 -10.95
C TYR A 201 -3.10 13.03 -11.00
N ASN A 202 -4.02 13.44 -11.89
CA ASN A 202 -5.37 12.89 -12.00
C ASN A 202 -6.15 12.88 -10.67
N ILE A 203 -5.89 13.87 -9.80
CA ILE A 203 -6.62 14.04 -8.55
C ILE A 203 -7.87 14.89 -8.81
N PHE A 204 -9.02 14.38 -8.40
CA PHE A 204 -10.31 15.06 -8.55
C PHE A 204 -10.86 15.47 -7.20
N THR A 205 -11.47 16.65 -7.11
CA THR A 205 -12.09 17.13 -5.86
C THR A 205 -13.56 17.46 -6.08
N SER A 206 -14.39 17.14 -5.09
CA SER A 206 -15.81 17.51 -5.03
C SER A 206 -16.18 18.02 -3.65
N THR A 207 -17.35 18.62 -3.52
CA THR A 207 -17.87 19.10 -2.23
C THR A 207 -18.32 17.92 -1.39
N LEU A 208 -17.85 17.84 -0.14
CA LEU A 208 -18.39 16.91 0.85
C LEU A 208 -19.66 17.50 1.44
N THR A 209 -20.75 16.75 1.38
CA THR A 209 -22.06 17.15 1.91
C THR A 209 -22.48 16.22 3.05
N LEU A 210 -23.41 16.67 3.90
CA LEU A 210 -23.77 15.99 5.16
C LEU A 210 -24.29 14.55 4.97
N ASP A 211 -24.94 14.28 3.85
CA ASP A 211 -25.56 12.99 3.50
C ASP A 211 -24.93 12.34 2.26
N GLY A 212 -23.84 12.89 1.73
CA GLY A 212 -23.24 12.45 0.46
C GLY A 212 -24.04 12.86 -0.80
N THR A 213 -25.13 13.62 -0.64
CA THR A 213 -25.94 14.12 -1.76
C THR A 213 -25.57 15.57 -2.07
N PRO A 214 -25.47 15.99 -3.35
CA PRO A 214 -25.13 17.37 -3.73
C PRO A 214 -26.09 18.48 -3.24
N LYS A 215 -27.21 18.12 -2.58
CA LYS A 215 -28.28 19.04 -2.16
C LYS A 215 -28.21 19.48 -0.69
N THR A 216 -27.32 18.91 0.12
CA THR A 216 -27.18 19.29 1.54
C THR A 216 -26.02 20.27 1.75
N ALA A 217 -25.97 20.90 2.92
CA ALA A 217 -24.95 21.88 3.27
C ALA A 217 -23.54 21.28 3.10
N ALA A 218 -22.65 22.07 2.49
CA ALA A 218 -21.25 21.73 2.36
C ALA A 218 -20.61 21.66 3.76
N ILE A 219 -19.95 20.54 4.06
CA ILE A 219 -19.25 20.30 5.31
C ILE A 219 -17.74 20.05 5.11
N GLY A 220 -17.27 20.12 3.86
CA GLY A 220 -15.85 20.01 3.51
C GLY A 220 -15.60 19.62 2.06
N THR A 221 -14.54 18.85 1.82
CA THR A 221 -14.08 18.44 0.49
C THR A 221 -13.84 16.94 0.43
N VAL A 222 -14.18 16.33 -0.71
CA VAL A 222 -13.79 14.96 -1.06
C VAL A 222 -12.71 15.03 -2.13
N ALA A 223 -11.59 14.34 -1.95
CA ALA A 223 -10.57 14.17 -2.96
C ALA A 223 -10.51 12.69 -3.38
N TYR A 224 -10.42 12.44 -4.69
CA TYR A 224 -10.18 11.12 -5.25
C TYR A 224 -8.77 11.09 -5.82
N VAL A 225 -7.92 10.24 -5.24
CA VAL A 225 -6.51 10.13 -5.56
C VAL A 225 -6.26 8.76 -6.22
N PRO A 226 -5.73 8.69 -7.45
CA PRO A 226 -5.40 7.41 -8.06
C PRO A 226 -4.29 6.72 -7.27
N LEU A 227 -4.41 5.40 -7.08
CA LEU A 227 -3.39 4.61 -6.41
C LEU A 227 -2.41 4.05 -7.43
N GLN A 228 -1.12 4.13 -7.11
CA GLN A 228 -0.09 3.36 -7.80
C GLN A 228 -0.08 1.95 -7.24
N ILE A 229 -0.14 0.96 -8.12
CA ILE A 229 -0.04 -0.44 -7.71
C ILE A 229 1.42 -0.84 -7.73
N VAL A 230 1.84 -1.48 -6.64
CA VAL A 230 3.15 -2.10 -6.49
C VAL A 230 2.89 -3.60 -6.33
N SER A 231 3.63 -4.41 -7.09
CA SER A 231 3.56 -5.86 -7.06
C SER A 231 4.98 -6.42 -6.95
N ASP A 232 5.10 -7.65 -6.46
CA ASP A 232 6.34 -8.41 -6.51
C ASP A 232 6.24 -9.55 -7.51
N ASP A 233 7.38 -10.11 -7.88
CA ASP A 233 7.51 -11.33 -8.68
C ASP A 233 6.84 -12.55 -8.01
N GLN A 234 6.56 -12.49 -6.70
CA GLN A 234 5.83 -13.52 -5.94
C GLN A 234 4.29 -13.34 -5.92
N SER A 235 3.74 -12.28 -6.53
CA SER A 235 2.30 -11.94 -6.50
C SER A 235 1.69 -11.64 -7.87
#